data_AF-A0A9D3UJT1-F1
#
_entry.id   AF-A0A9D3UJT1-F1
#
_cell.length_a   1.000
_cell.length_b   1.000
_cell.length_c   1.000
_cell.angle_alpha   90.00
_cell.angle_beta   90.00
_cell.angle_gamma   90.00
#
_symmetry.space_group_name_H-M   'P 1'
#
loop_
_entity.id
_entity.type
_entity.pdbx_description
1 polymer ?
#
loop_
_entity_poly.entity_id
_entity_poly.type
_entity_poly.pdbx_seq_one_letter_code
_entity_poly.pdbx_strand_id
1 'polypeptide(L)'
;MNGEKNPQGFESWAVGKIMVIELPNREATYRVFKSIWFTKEEVDFVALKEGVVLVKFGCLEDRSRILNLMPWLFDNCLFSMPF
;
A
#
# COMPACT_ATOMS: atom_id res chain seq x y z
N MET A 1 -1.35 30.45 -1.63
CA MET A 1 -2.39 29.48 -2.00
C MET A 1 -2.30 28.33 -1.01
N ASN A 2 -3.08 28.38 0.06
CA ASN A 2 -3.18 27.26 1.01
C ASN A 2 -4.02 26.19 0.33
N GLY A 3 -3.36 25.17 -0.23
CA GLY A 3 -4.03 23.92 -0.53
C GLY A 3 -4.39 23.28 0.80
N GLU A 4 -5.65 23.43 1.20
CA GLU A 4 -6.20 22.66 2.31
C GLU A 4 -5.94 21.18 1.99
N LYS A 5 -4.99 20.57 2.70
CA LYS A 5 -4.89 19.11 2.77
C LYS A 5 -6.16 18.67 3.46
N ASN A 6 -7.21 18.41 2.67
CA ASN A 6 -8.42 17.81 3.15
C ASN A 6 -8.00 16.58 3.96
N PRO A 7 -8.29 16.48 5.27
CA PRO A 7 -7.84 15.36 6.06
C PRO A 7 -8.44 14.11 5.44
N GLN A 8 -7.61 13.35 4.74
CA GLN A 8 -8.06 12.14 4.07
C GLN A 8 -8.51 11.17 5.15
N GLY A 9 -9.82 10.96 5.22
CA GLY A 9 -10.46 10.07 6.16
C GLY A 9 -10.16 8.61 5.83
N PHE A 10 -11.01 7.69 6.30
CA PHE A 10 -10.85 6.25 6.05
C PHE A 10 -10.80 5.87 4.56
N GLU A 11 -11.26 6.75 3.66
CA GLU A 11 -11.30 6.53 2.21
C GLU A 11 -9.90 6.41 1.56
N SER A 12 -8.86 7.00 2.16
CA SER A 12 -7.49 6.86 1.64
C SER A 12 -6.76 5.62 2.17
N TRP A 13 -7.44 4.80 2.97
CA TRP A 13 -6.88 3.58 3.52
C TRP A 13 -7.25 2.38 2.65
N ALA A 14 -6.36 1.40 2.61
CA ALA A 14 -6.60 0.08 2.06
C ALA A 14 -6.05 -0.99 3.01
N VAL A 15 -6.69 -2.15 3.03
CA VAL A 15 -6.22 -3.32 3.77
C VAL A 15 -5.61 -4.29 2.77
N GLY A 16 -4.34 -4.63 2.96
CA GLY A 16 -3.62 -5.61 2.18
C GLY A 16 -3.22 -6.83 2.98
N LYS A 17 -2.99 -7.93 2.28
CA LYS A 17 -2.43 -9.15 2.84
C LYS A 17 -1.24 -9.62 2.01
N ILE A 18 -0.12 -9.80 2.69
CA ILE A 18 1.06 -10.49 2.19
C ILE A 18 0.80 -12.00 2.32
N MET A 19 0.72 -12.70 1.20
CA MET A 19 0.43 -14.13 1.11
C MET A 19 1.71 -14.87 0.71
N VAL A 20 2.44 -15.32 1.72
CA VAL A 20 3.73 -16.02 1.59
C VAL A 20 3.83 -17.12 2.64
N ILE A 21 4.66 -18.14 2.35
CA ILE A 21 4.97 -19.21 3.30
C ILE A 21 5.90 -18.69 4.41
N GLU A 22 6.89 -17.88 4.03
CA GLU A 22 7.82 -17.22 4.95
C GLU A 22 7.74 -15.70 4.77
N LEU A 23 7.64 -14.97 5.87
CA LEU A 23 7.53 -13.51 5.83
C LEU A 23 8.85 -12.90 5.36
N PRO A 24 8.87 -12.17 4.22
CA PRO A 24 10.06 -11.45 3.81
C PRO A 24 10.35 -10.30 4.78
N ASN A 25 11.54 -9.70 4.64
CA ASN A 25 11.82 -8.43 5.32
C ASN A 25 10.79 -7.39 4.87
N ARG A 26 9.90 -6.99 5.80
CA ARG A 26 8.78 -6.09 5.53
C ARG A 26 9.25 -4.72 5.06
N GLU A 27 10.32 -4.18 5.66
CA GLU A 27 10.86 -2.90 5.24
C GLU A 27 11.39 -2.94 3.81
N ALA A 28 12.09 -4.01 3.44
CA ALA A 28 12.57 -4.18 2.07
C ALA A 28 11.39 -4.28 1.09
N THR A 29 10.35 -5.04 1.46
CA THR A 29 9.12 -5.18 0.68
C THR A 29 8.43 -3.83 0.47
N TYR A 30 8.28 -3.03 1.52
CA TYR A 30 7.66 -1.71 1.43
C TYR A 30 8.48 -0.73 0.60
N ARG A 31 9.82 -0.80 0.67
CA ARG A 31 10.70 0.00 -0.21
C ARG A 31 10.50 -0.36 -1.68
N VAL A 32 10.34 -1.64 -1.99
CA VAL A 32 10.01 -2.11 -3.34
C VAL A 32 8.63 -1.61 -3.77
N PHE A 33 7.60 -1.71 -2.92
CA PHE A 33 6.28 -1.17 -3.26
C PHE A 33 6.31 0.34 -3.49
N LYS A 34 7.01 1.11 -2.65
CA LYS A 34 7.22 2.55 -2.86
C LYS A 34 7.92 2.84 -4.18
N SER A 35 8.89 2.02 -4.60
CA SER A 35 9.63 2.25 -5.85
C SER A 35 8.82 1.93 -7.11
N ILE A 36 7.90 0.96 -7.06
CA ILE A 36 7.09 0.55 -8.22
C ILE A 36 5.74 1.29 -8.32
N TRP A 37 5.21 1.84 -7.22
CA TRP A 37 3.89 2.47 -7.23
C TRP A 37 3.89 3.90 -7.79
N PHE A 38 5.04 4.58 -7.86
CA PHE A 38 5.18 5.93 -8.43
C PHE A 38 4.06 6.88 -7.97
N THR A 39 3.85 6.98 -6.65
CA THR A 39 2.76 7.80 -6.08
C THR A 39 3.10 9.29 -6.12
N LYS A 40 2.08 10.14 -6.31
CA LYS A 40 2.20 11.61 -6.25
C LYS A 40 2.45 12.08 -4.83
N GLU A 41 1.81 11.44 -3.86
CA GLU A 41 1.99 11.69 -2.43
C GLU A 41 2.58 10.47 -1.72
N GLU A 42 3.12 10.66 -0.52
CA GLU A 42 3.70 9.57 0.24
C GLU A 42 2.65 8.52 0.61
N VAL A 43 3.09 7.26 0.65
CA VAL A 43 2.30 6.13 1.13
C VAL A 43 2.93 5.57 2.40
N ASP A 44 2.10 5.34 3.42
CA ASP A 44 2.51 4.75 4.69
C ASP A 44 2.00 3.33 4.83
N PHE A 45 2.77 2.51 5.55
CA PHE A 45 2.45 1.10 5.80
C PHE A 45 2.41 0.85 7.31
N VAL A 46 1.32 0.24 7.78
CA VAL A 46 1.18 -0.21 9.18
C VAL A 46 1.02 -1.72 9.17
N ALA A 47 2.04 -2.43 9.67
CA ALA A 47 1.99 -3.87 9.74
C ALA A 47 1.09 -4.33 10.90
N LEU A 48 0.18 -5.26 10.62
CA LEU A 48 -0.65 -5.95 11.59
C LEU A 48 -0.17 -7.41 11.74
N LYS A 49 -0.99 -8.24 12.39
CA LYS A 49 -0.74 -9.67 12.57
C LYS A 49 -0.90 -10.42 11.24
N GLU A 50 -0.24 -11.59 11.13
CA GLU A 50 -0.46 -12.57 10.05
C GLU A 50 -0.33 -12.02 8.61
N GLY A 51 0.62 -11.10 8.41
CA GLY A 51 0.90 -10.53 7.09
C GLY A 51 -0.15 -9.52 6.59
N VAL A 52 -1.10 -9.12 7.45
CA VAL A 52 -2.02 -8.03 7.14
C VAL A 52 -1.29 -6.69 7.26
N VAL A 53 -1.52 -5.79 6.32
CA VAL A 53 -0.89 -4.47 6.25
C VAL A 53 -1.96 -3.43 5.95
N LEU A 54 -2.03 -2.37 6.75
CA LEU A 54 -2.80 -1.17 6.38
C LEU A 54 -1.91 -0.30 5.52
N VAL A 55 -2.44 0.13 4.38
CA VAL A 55 -1.78 1.06 3.47
C VAL A 55 -2.55 2.36 3.51
N LYS A 56 -1.88 3.45 3.89
CA LYS A 56 -2.45 4.79 3.91
C LYS A 56 -1.87 5.56 2.72
N PHE A 57 -2.72 5.85 1.75
CA PHE A 57 -2.34 6.64 0.59
C PHE A 57 -2.42 8.13 0.94
N GLY A 58 -1.45 8.89 0.44
CA GLY A 58 -1.48 10.35 0.50
C GLY A 58 -2.43 10.97 -0.52
N CYS A 59 -2.98 10.24 -1.49
CA CYS A 59 -4.10 10.73 -2.31
C CYS A 59 -4.99 9.60 -2.85
N LEU A 60 -6.27 9.92 -3.09
CA LEU A 60 -7.27 8.94 -3.56
C LEU A 60 -7.03 8.46 -5.00
N GLU A 61 -6.44 9.31 -5.84
CA GLU A 61 -6.09 8.95 -7.22
C GLU A 61 -5.05 7.83 -7.25
N ASP A 62 -4.00 7.95 -6.43
CA ASP A 62 -2.98 6.92 -6.28
C ASP A 62 -3.58 5.64 -5.72
N ARG A 63 -4.43 5.73 -4.68
CA ARG A 63 -5.14 4.56 -4.13
C ARG A 63 -5.90 3.83 -5.23
N SER A 64 -6.74 4.54 -5.98
CA SER A 64 -7.55 3.95 -7.05
C SER A 64 -6.68 3.28 -8.11
N ARG A 65 -5.63 3.98 -8.59
CA ARG A 65 -4.69 3.45 -9.58
C ARG A 65 -3.97 2.19 -9.09
N ILE A 66 -3.44 2.22 -7.86
CA ILE A 66 -2.68 1.10 -7.30
C ILE A 66 -3.57 -0.11 -7.02
N LEU A 67 -4.81 0.12 -6.59
CA LEU A 67 -5.77 -0.96 -6.43
C LEU A 67 -6.14 -1.57 -7.80
N ASN A 68 -6.37 -0.77 -8.83
CA ASN A 68 -6.71 -1.30 -10.17
C ASN A 68 -5.58 -2.10 -10.86
N LEU A 69 -4.34 -1.99 -10.39
CA LEU A 69 -3.18 -2.72 -10.92
C LEU A 69 -2.80 -3.96 -10.09
N MET A 70 -3.59 -4.28 -9.06
CA MET A 70 -3.36 -5.46 -8.22
C MET A 70 -3.61 -6.78 -9.00
N PRO A 71 -3.06 -7.92 -8.55
CA PRO A 71 -2.18 -8.09 -7.40
C PRO A 71 -0.71 -7.74 -7.68
N TRP A 72 0.05 -7.43 -6.62
CA TRP A 72 1.46 -7.08 -6.72
C TRP A 72 2.32 -8.30 -6.34
N LEU A 73 3.08 -8.83 -7.30
CA LEU A 73 3.96 -9.97 -7.08
C LEU A 73 5.42 -9.54 -7.23
N PHE A 74 6.24 -9.82 -6.21
CA PHE A 74 7.69 -9.60 -6.24
C PHE A 74 8.39 -10.67 -5.43
N ASP A 75 9.41 -11.34 -5.98
CA ASP A 75 10.23 -12.34 -5.27
C ASP A 75 9.41 -13.39 -4.48
N ASN A 76 8.42 -14.00 -5.15
CA ASN A 76 7.44 -14.92 -4.55
C ASN A 76 6.58 -14.33 -3.41
N CYS A 77 6.67 -13.02 -3.17
CA CYS A 77 5.82 -12.28 -2.25
C CYS A 77 4.60 -11.73 -3.00
N LEU A 78 3.46 -12.39 -2.82
CA LEU A 78 2.18 -11.94 -3.35
C LEU A 78 1.52 -10.97 -2.36
N PHE A 79 1.26 -9.75 -2.79
CA PHE A 79 0.53 -8.75 -2.03
C PHE A 79 -0.79 -8.42 -2.73
N SER A 80 -1.89 -8.71 -2.04
CA SER A 80 -3.24 -8.44 -2.52
C SER A 80 -3.95 -7.49 -1.57
N MET A 81 -4.70 -6.54 -2.11
CA MET A 81 -5.52 -5.59 -1.36
C MET A 81 -6.96 -5.74 -1.84
N PRO A 82 -7.73 -6.72 -1.35
CA PRO A 82 -9.09 -6.92 -1.84
C PRO A 82 -9.92 -5.65 -1.67
N PHE A 83 -10.69 -5.32 -2.71
CA PHE A 83 -11.69 -4.25 -2.69
C PHE A 83 -12.79 -4.51 -1.66
#